data_AF-A0A3B8YU50-F1
#
_entry.id   AF-A0A3B8YU50-F1
#
_cell.length_a   1.000
_cell.length_b   1.000
_cell.length_c   1.000
_cell.angle_alpha   90.00
_cell.angle_beta   90.00
_cell.angle_gamma   90.00
#
_symmetry.space_group_name_H-M   'P 1'
#
loop_
_entity.id
_entity.type
_entity.pdbx_description
1 polymer ?
#
loop_
_entity_poly.entity_id
_entity_poly.type
_entity_poly.pdbx_seq_one_letter_code
_entity_poly.pdbx_strand_id
1 'polypeptide(L)'
;GKWGLGYPGSTGDPIHQGVDEFFGYNCQRLAHNYYPGHLWRNQKRIELPENDNGRSGAYAQDLIQKEILSFISNNKGNPFFLYAPIVLPHAELIVPEDSIIQQFRGKFPETPYRGIDDGPSFRKGGYASQEHPRATHAAMVKRIDVYVGQIIERLKAEGIYENTLIVFTSDNGPHREGGGDPDFFNSNGIYRGYKRD
;
A
#
# COMPACT_ATOMS: atom_id res chain seq x y z
N GLY A 1 -5.91 4.19 4.37
CA GLY A 1 -4.82 3.22 4.12
C GLY A 1 -4.83 2.12 5.17
N LYS A 2 -3.66 1.64 5.60
CA LYS A 2 -3.51 0.67 6.69
C LYS A 2 -3.67 1.34 8.05
N TRP A 3 -4.51 0.78 8.92
CA TRP A 3 -4.67 1.24 10.30
C TRP A 3 -4.00 0.30 11.30
N GLY A 4 -4.68 -0.80 11.65
CA GLY A 4 -4.08 -1.87 12.44
C GLY A 4 -3.89 -1.59 13.92
N LEU A 5 -4.61 -0.61 14.50
CA LEU A 5 -4.62 -0.31 15.93
C LEU A 5 -5.93 -0.74 16.64
N GLY A 6 -6.84 -1.37 15.91
CA GLY A 6 -8.10 -1.89 16.44
C GLY A 6 -8.97 -2.50 15.34
N TYR A 7 -9.85 -3.42 15.71
CA TYR A 7 -10.83 -3.99 14.78
C TYR A 7 -12.06 -3.06 14.67
N PRO A 8 -12.84 -3.14 13.57
CA PRO A 8 -14.06 -2.32 13.41
C PRO A 8 -15.02 -2.45 14.60
N GLY A 9 -15.41 -1.32 15.18
CA GLY A 9 -16.26 -1.24 16.37
C GLY A 9 -15.53 -1.35 17.71
N SER A 10 -14.21 -1.58 17.73
CA SER A 10 -13.43 -1.53 18.98
C SER A 10 -13.09 -0.09 19.38
N THR A 11 -12.56 0.11 20.59
CA THR A 11 -12.06 1.42 21.02
C THR A 11 -10.90 1.92 20.15
N GLY A 12 -10.15 1.01 19.53
CA GLY A 12 -9.05 1.32 18.60
C GLY A 12 -9.49 1.49 17.14
N ASP A 13 -10.77 1.49 16.82
CA ASP A 13 -11.29 1.83 15.47
C ASP A 13 -10.91 3.28 15.11
N PRO A 14 -10.46 3.59 13.87
CA PRO A 14 -10.11 4.95 13.46
C PRO A 14 -11.14 6.01 13.86
N ILE A 15 -12.44 5.72 13.70
CA ILE A 15 -13.48 6.71 13.97
C ILE A 15 -13.65 7.05 15.46
N HIS A 16 -13.11 6.21 16.34
CA HIS A 16 -13.04 6.46 17.78
C HIS A 16 -11.71 7.11 18.21
N GLN A 17 -10.81 7.36 17.25
CA GLN A 17 -9.47 7.92 17.46
C GLN A 17 -9.31 9.28 16.77
N GLY A 18 -10.42 10.01 16.58
CA GLY A 18 -10.42 11.35 15.99
C GLY A 18 -10.31 11.38 14.46
N VAL A 19 -10.56 10.27 13.78
CA VAL A 19 -10.59 10.21 12.30
C VAL A 19 -12.03 10.36 11.81
N ASP A 20 -12.33 11.45 11.12
CA ASP A 20 -13.67 11.70 10.56
C ASP A 20 -13.98 10.78 9.36
N GLU A 21 -12.98 10.56 8.50
CA GLU A 21 -13.08 9.76 7.29
C GLU A 21 -11.95 8.71 7.19
N PHE A 22 -12.33 7.44 7.10
CA PHE A 22 -11.43 6.32 6.94
C PHE A 22 -11.80 5.50 5.70
N PHE A 23 -10.80 5.22 4.87
CA PHE A 23 -10.89 4.20 3.82
C PHE A 23 -9.63 3.32 3.79
N GLY A 24 -9.79 2.00 3.93
CA GLY A 24 -8.71 1.04 3.77
C GLY A 24 -8.80 -0.19 4.67
N TYR A 25 -7.68 -0.59 5.27
CA TYR A 25 -7.52 -1.82 6.02
C TYR A 25 -7.54 -1.56 7.53
N ASN A 26 -8.53 -2.09 8.27
CA ASN A 26 -8.44 -2.12 9.74
C ASN A 26 -7.47 -3.19 10.24
N CYS A 27 -7.37 -4.34 9.55
CA CYS A 27 -6.55 -5.47 10.00
C CYS A 27 -5.12 -5.41 9.44
N GLN A 28 -4.11 -5.42 10.31
CA GLN A 28 -2.68 -5.53 9.95
C GLN A 28 -2.40 -6.71 9.01
N ARG A 29 -2.97 -7.88 9.31
CA ARG A 29 -2.76 -9.11 8.54
C ARG A 29 -3.36 -9.03 7.13
N LEU A 30 -4.57 -8.47 7.01
CA LEU A 30 -5.21 -8.29 5.70
C LEU A 30 -4.49 -7.25 4.85
N ALA A 31 -3.86 -6.25 5.48
CA ALA A 31 -3.07 -5.25 4.78
C ALA A 31 -1.85 -5.85 4.05
N HIS A 32 -1.48 -7.11 4.31
CA HIS A 32 -0.46 -7.82 3.54
C HIS A 32 -1.00 -8.42 2.23
N ASN A 33 -2.29 -8.20 1.91
CA ASN A 33 -2.92 -8.62 0.66
C ASN A 33 -3.30 -7.38 -0.17
N TYR A 34 -2.65 -7.21 -1.32
CA TYR A 34 -2.92 -6.09 -2.23
C TYR A 34 -4.19 -6.27 -3.09
N TYR A 35 -4.75 -7.48 -3.12
CA TYR A 35 -6.04 -7.84 -3.72
C TYR A 35 -6.95 -8.47 -2.65
N PRO A 36 -7.37 -7.70 -1.63
CA PRO A 36 -8.21 -8.21 -0.54
C PRO A 36 -9.65 -8.40 -1.04
N GLY A 37 -10.39 -9.32 -0.42
CA GLY A 37 -11.82 -9.48 -0.69
C GLY A 37 -12.69 -8.34 -0.16
N HIS A 38 -12.15 -7.45 0.68
CA HIS A 38 -12.86 -6.26 1.15
C HIS A 38 -11.91 -5.17 1.65
N LEU A 39 -12.44 -3.95 1.73
CA LEU A 39 -11.90 -2.82 2.49
C LEU A 39 -12.98 -2.27 3.42
N TRP A 40 -12.66 -1.23 4.18
CA TRP A 40 -13.57 -0.56 5.09
C TRP A 40 -13.67 0.91 4.71
N ARG A 41 -14.90 1.44 4.71
CA ARG A 41 -15.21 2.87 4.70
C ARG A 41 -15.86 3.19 6.04
N ASN A 42 -15.12 3.84 6.94
CA ASN A 42 -15.50 3.93 8.35
C ASN A 42 -15.92 2.53 8.86
N GLN A 43 -17.10 2.39 9.47
CA GLN A 43 -17.63 1.12 9.95
C GLN A 43 -18.34 0.28 8.88
N LYS A 44 -18.42 0.76 7.63
CA LYS A 44 -19.04 0.03 6.52
C LYS A 44 -18.00 -0.82 5.80
N ARG A 45 -18.22 -2.14 5.79
CA ARG A 45 -17.44 -3.06 4.95
C ARG A 45 -17.79 -2.89 3.48
N ILE A 46 -16.78 -2.76 2.65
CA ILE A 46 -16.86 -2.64 1.19
C ILE A 46 -16.29 -3.91 0.58
N GLU A 47 -17.16 -4.78 0.07
CA GLU A 47 -16.74 -6.01 -0.60
C GLU A 47 -16.09 -5.72 -1.95
N LEU A 48 -15.11 -6.55 -2.32
CA LEU A 48 -14.36 -6.50 -3.58
C LEU A 48 -14.44 -7.87 -4.27
N PRO A 49 -15.62 -8.26 -4.80
CA PRO A 49 -15.83 -9.57 -5.42
C PRO A 49 -14.93 -9.82 -6.64
N GLU A 50 -14.36 -8.77 -7.23
CA GLU A 50 -13.35 -8.84 -8.28
C GLU A 50 -12.05 -9.54 -7.84
N ASN A 51 -11.82 -9.65 -6.53
CA ASN A 51 -10.68 -10.34 -5.93
C ASN A 51 -11.01 -11.74 -5.39
N ASP A 52 -12.26 -12.17 -5.48
CA ASP A 52 -12.69 -13.50 -5.01
C ASP A 52 -12.22 -14.62 -5.94
N ASN A 53 -12.22 -15.85 -5.43
CA ASN A 53 -11.87 -17.08 -6.17
C ASN A 53 -10.51 -17.00 -6.88
N GLY A 54 -9.53 -16.38 -6.22
CA GLY A 54 -8.16 -16.24 -6.72
C GLY A 54 -7.95 -15.15 -7.77
N ARG A 55 -8.97 -14.36 -8.09
CA ARG A 55 -8.84 -13.24 -9.03
C ARG A 55 -8.12 -12.05 -8.40
N SER A 56 -7.66 -11.14 -9.25
CA SER A 56 -6.92 -9.92 -8.87
C SER A 56 -7.49 -8.70 -9.61
N GLY A 57 -8.81 -8.51 -9.57
CA GLY A 57 -9.46 -7.47 -10.37
C GLY A 57 -9.43 -6.07 -9.77
N ALA A 58 -9.28 -5.94 -8.44
CA ALA A 58 -9.29 -4.64 -7.75
C ALA A 58 -8.04 -4.45 -6.89
N TYR A 59 -7.09 -3.65 -7.37
CA TYR A 59 -5.87 -3.34 -6.62
C TYR A 59 -6.15 -2.30 -5.52
N ALA A 60 -6.03 -2.71 -4.26
CA ALA A 60 -6.46 -1.89 -3.13
C ALA A 60 -5.73 -0.55 -3.01
N GLN A 61 -4.46 -0.47 -3.45
CA GLN A 61 -3.70 0.77 -3.35
C GLN A 61 -4.21 1.82 -4.35
N ASP A 62 -4.64 1.42 -5.54
CA ASP A 62 -5.25 2.35 -6.51
C ASP A 62 -6.61 2.86 -5.99
N LEU A 63 -7.38 2.00 -5.32
CA LEU A 63 -8.64 2.41 -4.66
C LEU A 63 -8.39 3.40 -3.52
N ILE A 64 -7.41 3.13 -2.65
CA ILE A 64 -7.02 4.04 -1.57
C ILE A 64 -6.53 5.38 -2.13
N GLN A 65 -5.72 5.35 -3.19
CA GLN A 65 -5.24 6.56 -3.85
C GLN A 65 -6.40 7.40 -4.41
N LYS A 66 -7.39 6.76 -5.04
CA LYS A 66 -8.59 7.46 -5.52
C LYS A 66 -9.33 8.18 -4.39
N GLU A 67 -9.45 7.56 -3.22
CA GLU A 67 -10.08 8.17 -2.05
C GLU A 67 -9.26 9.33 -1.49
N ILE A 68 -7.93 9.21 -1.45
CA ILE A 68 -7.03 10.30 -1.07
C ILE A 68 -7.26 11.53 -1.94
N LEU A 69 -7.26 11.36 -3.27
CA LEU A 69 -7.46 12.47 -4.20
C LEU A 69 -8.86 13.08 -4.07
N SER A 70 -9.88 12.24 -3.83
CA SER A 70 -11.25 12.69 -3.62
C SER A 70 -11.40 13.48 -2.32
N PHE A 71 -10.77 13.02 -1.24
CA PHE A 71 -10.73 13.72 0.05
C PHE A 71 -10.16 15.13 -0.10
N ILE A 72 -9.03 15.28 -0.81
CA ILE A 72 -8.41 16.59 -1.07
C ILE A 72 -9.38 17.51 -1.82
N SER A 73 -9.98 17.05 -2.92
CA SER A 73 -10.94 17.85 -3.69
C SER A 73 -12.17 18.27 -2.86
N ASN A 74 -12.69 17.37 -2.04
CA ASN A 74 -13.89 17.63 -1.23
C ASN A 74 -13.61 18.57 -0.04
N ASN A 75 -12.38 18.60 0.47
CA ASN A 75 -12.02 19.36 1.66
C ASN A 75 -11.22 20.63 1.37
N LYS A 76 -11.01 21.01 0.11
CA LYS A 76 -10.21 22.19 -0.27
C LYS A 76 -10.64 23.53 0.36
N GLY A 77 -11.89 23.63 0.81
CA GLY A 77 -12.42 24.82 1.50
C GLY A 77 -12.12 24.87 3.01
N ASN A 78 -11.58 23.81 3.60
CA ASN A 78 -11.32 23.68 5.03
C ASN A 78 -9.85 23.28 5.27
N PRO A 79 -9.22 23.71 6.39
CA PRO A 79 -8.01 23.06 6.87
C PRO A 79 -8.31 21.57 7.13
N PHE A 80 -7.44 20.68 6.65
CA PHE A 80 -7.58 19.25 6.88
C PHE A 80 -6.27 18.61 7.33
N PHE A 81 -6.40 17.47 8.00
CA PHE A 81 -5.32 16.53 8.24
C PHE A 81 -5.56 15.26 7.43
N LEU A 82 -4.61 14.90 6.57
CA LEU A 82 -4.67 13.67 5.78
C LEU A 82 -3.54 12.74 6.21
N TYR A 83 -3.90 11.61 6.81
CA TYR A 83 -2.95 10.52 7.07
C TYR A 83 -3.10 9.44 5.99
N ALA A 84 -2.06 9.28 5.16
CA ALA A 84 -2.04 8.36 4.03
C ALA A 84 -1.05 7.19 4.22
N PRO A 85 -1.32 6.22 5.12
CA PRO A 85 -0.48 5.03 5.30
C PRO A 85 -0.71 4.05 4.15
N ILE A 86 -0.06 4.32 3.02
CA ILE A 86 0.04 3.44 1.85
C ILE A 86 0.81 2.17 2.28
N VAL A 87 0.36 1.00 1.82
CA VAL A 87 0.97 -0.28 2.23
C VAL A 87 2.28 -0.54 1.49
N LEU A 88 2.40 -0.05 0.26
CA LEU A 88 3.61 -0.19 -0.54
C LEU A 88 4.82 0.43 0.19
N PRO A 89 6.02 -0.18 0.12
CA PRO A 89 6.38 -1.40 -0.61
C PRO A 89 6.47 -2.63 0.32
N HIS A 90 5.54 -2.81 1.27
CA HIS A 90 5.54 -3.96 2.18
C HIS A 90 5.51 -5.32 1.42
N ALA A 91 5.97 -6.38 2.08
CA ALA A 91 5.92 -7.78 1.62
C ALA A 91 4.55 -8.21 1.08
N GLU A 92 4.60 -9.27 0.27
CA GLU A 92 3.74 -9.59 -0.89
C GLU A 92 4.16 -8.79 -2.12
N LEU A 93 5.15 -9.29 -2.87
CA LEU A 93 5.63 -8.64 -4.07
C LEU A 93 4.66 -8.89 -5.24
N ILE A 94 3.56 -8.14 -5.26
CA ILE A 94 2.55 -8.20 -6.30
C ILE A 94 2.09 -6.79 -6.69
N VAL A 95 1.95 -6.56 -7.99
CA VAL A 95 1.50 -5.31 -8.60
C VAL A 95 0.62 -5.65 -9.81
N PRO A 96 -0.23 -4.72 -10.27
CA PRO A 96 -0.89 -4.86 -11.56
C PRO A 96 0.13 -5.03 -12.70
N GLU A 97 -0.17 -5.88 -13.68
CA GLU A 97 0.62 -6.01 -14.92
C GLU A 97 0.39 -4.84 -15.89
N ASP A 98 0.71 -3.63 -15.43
CA ASP A 98 0.52 -2.38 -16.15
C ASP A 98 1.84 -1.72 -16.58
N SER A 99 1.76 -0.51 -17.13
CA SER A 99 2.90 0.23 -17.65
C SER A 99 3.97 0.56 -16.61
N ILE A 100 3.68 0.48 -15.30
CA ILE A 100 4.69 0.72 -14.25
C ILE A 100 5.62 -0.48 -14.16
N ILE A 101 5.10 -1.70 -14.01
CA ILE A 101 5.94 -2.90 -13.89
C ILE A 101 6.72 -3.20 -15.17
N GLN A 102 6.14 -2.91 -16.34
CA GLN A 102 6.83 -3.10 -17.63
C GLN A 102 8.10 -2.26 -17.75
N GLN A 103 8.22 -1.14 -17.03
CA GLN A 103 9.46 -0.36 -17.00
C GLN A 103 10.61 -1.09 -16.32
N PHE A 104 10.37 -2.15 -15.56
CA PHE A 104 11.38 -2.84 -14.75
C PHE A 104 11.60 -4.31 -15.13
N ARG A 105 10.68 -4.92 -15.91
CA ARG A 105 10.85 -6.29 -16.40
C ARG A 105 12.18 -6.43 -17.15
N GLY A 106 12.96 -7.44 -16.77
CA GLY A 106 14.26 -7.73 -17.37
C GLY A 106 15.39 -6.75 -17.05
N LYS A 107 15.18 -5.75 -16.18
CA LYS A 107 16.24 -4.78 -15.81
C LYS A 107 17.18 -5.25 -14.71
N PHE A 108 16.79 -6.28 -13.98
CA PHE A 108 17.56 -6.79 -12.84
C PHE A 108 17.80 -8.28 -13.01
N PRO A 109 18.94 -8.80 -12.51
CA PRO A 109 19.03 -10.23 -12.24
C PRO A 109 17.97 -10.58 -11.20
N GLU A 110 17.24 -11.67 -11.38
CA GLU A 110 16.15 -12.05 -10.48
C GLU A 110 16.49 -13.29 -9.68
N THR A 111 15.87 -13.42 -8.50
CA THR A 111 15.89 -14.64 -7.70
C THR A 111 14.45 -14.96 -7.32
N PRO A 112 13.77 -15.87 -8.06
CA PRO A 112 12.36 -16.14 -7.83
C PRO A 112 12.05 -16.49 -6.38
N TYR A 113 10.98 -15.90 -5.85
CA TYR A 113 10.41 -16.28 -4.57
C TYR A 113 9.30 -17.30 -4.77
N ARG A 114 9.37 -18.41 -4.04
CA ARG A 114 8.34 -19.45 -4.00
C ARG A 114 7.53 -19.27 -2.71
N GLY A 115 6.26 -18.93 -2.88
CA GLY A 115 5.35 -18.58 -1.80
C GLY A 115 4.17 -19.55 -1.69
N ILE A 116 3.04 -19.02 -1.23
CA ILE A 116 1.77 -19.75 -1.13
C ILE A 116 0.83 -19.23 -2.23
N ASP A 117 0.53 -20.08 -3.21
CA ASP A 117 -0.29 -19.71 -4.38
C ASP A 117 -1.68 -20.36 -4.38
N ASP A 118 -1.95 -21.27 -3.46
CA ASP A 118 -3.23 -21.97 -3.31
C ASP A 118 -3.50 -22.43 -1.87
N GLY A 119 -4.64 -23.10 -1.68
CA GLY A 119 -5.02 -23.73 -0.43
C GLY A 119 -5.52 -22.75 0.65
N PRO A 120 -5.77 -23.26 1.88
CA PRO A 120 -6.46 -22.51 2.94
C PRO A 120 -5.75 -21.23 3.39
N SER A 121 -4.43 -21.18 3.21
CA SER A 121 -3.54 -20.07 3.62
C SER A 121 -3.27 -19.04 2.52
N PHE A 122 -3.72 -19.30 1.29
CA PHE A 122 -3.56 -18.37 0.17
C PHE A 122 -4.16 -17.01 0.51
N ARG A 123 -3.33 -15.95 0.39
CA ARG A 123 -3.69 -14.55 0.73
C ARG A 123 -4.22 -14.32 2.15
N LYS A 124 -3.89 -15.21 3.09
CA LYS A 124 -4.24 -15.11 4.51
C LYS A 124 -2.99 -14.99 5.40
N GLY A 125 -2.05 -14.14 4.98
CA GLY A 125 -0.84 -13.80 5.74
C GLY A 125 0.44 -14.40 5.18
N GLY A 126 0.37 -15.46 4.37
CA GLY A 126 1.48 -15.91 3.53
C GLY A 126 1.60 -15.07 2.26
N TYR A 127 2.82 -14.92 1.76
CA TYR A 127 3.11 -14.15 0.54
C TYR A 127 3.06 -15.07 -0.69
N ALA A 128 2.49 -14.59 -1.80
CA ALA A 128 2.44 -15.32 -3.07
C ALA A 128 3.83 -15.45 -3.71
N SER A 129 3.99 -16.43 -4.59
CA SER A 129 5.19 -16.55 -5.42
C SER A 129 5.38 -15.32 -6.31
N GLN A 130 6.63 -14.98 -6.59
CA GLN A 130 6.99 -13.91 -7.52
C GLN A 130 8.26 -14.30 -8.29
N GLU A 131 8.15 -14.37 -9.62
CA GLU A 131 9.27 -14.73 -10.50
C GLU A 131 10.32 -13.62 -10.61
N HIS A 132 9.90 -12.34 -10.55
CA HIS A 132 10.80 -11.20 -10.70
C HIS A 132 10.68 -10.24 -9.51
N PRO A 133 11.07 -10.65 -8.30
CA PRO A 133 10.83 -9.87 -7.09
C PRO A 133 11.53 -8.52 -7.08
N ARG A 134 12.72 -8.37 -7.68
CA ARG A 134 13.42 -7.08 -7.73
C ARG A 134 12.71 -6.11 -8.66
N ALA A 135 12.30 -6.55 -9.85
CA ALA A 135 11.47 -5.74 -10.75
C ALA A 135 10.15 -5.33 -10.09
N THR A 136 9.49 -6.25 -9.40
CA THR A 136 8.23 -5.96 -8.70
C THR A 136 8.43 -4.97 -7.55
N HIS A 137 9.47 -5.12 -6.73
CA HIS A 137 9.78 -4.16 -5.66
C HIS A 137 10.04 -2.76 -6.23
N ALA A 138 10.85 -2.64 -7.28
CA ALA A 138 11.11 -1.36 -7.96
C ALA A 138 9.81 -0.74 -8.52
N ALA A 139 8.91 -1.55 -9.08
CA ALA A 139 7.60 -1.09 -9.54
C ALA A 139 6.69 -0.61 -8.40
N MET A 140 6.73 -1.27 -7.23
CA MET A 140 5.99 -0.82 -6.04
C MET A 140 6.49 0.55 -5.57
N VAL A 141 7.81 0.74 -5.50
CA VAL A 141 8.41 2.04 -5.15
C VAL A 141 8.07 3.10 -6.19
N LYS A 142 8.13 2.78 -7.49
CA LYS A 142 7.72 3.72 -8.55
C LYS A 142 6.24 4.08 -8.46
N ARG A 143 5.38 3.17 -8.03
CA ARG A 143 3.96 3.45 -7.82
C ARG A 143 3.72 4.41 -6.65
N ILE A 144 4.49 4.30 -5.56
CA ILE A 144 4.47 5.29 -4.47
C ILE A 144 4.83 6.68 -5.01
N ASP A 145 5.92 6.77 -5.78
CA ASP A 145 6.35 8.02 -6.43
C ASP A 145 5.25 8.62 -7.31
N VAL A 146 4.58 7.80 -8.13
CA VAL A 146 3.43 8.22 -8.94
C VAL A 146 2.28 8.73 -8.07
N TYR A 147 1.93 8.03 -6.99
CA TYR A 147 0.86 8.45 -6.09
C TYR A 147 1.16 9.77 -5.36
N VAL A 148 2.41 9.96 -4.91
CA VAL A 148 2.86 11.23 -4.33
C VAL A 148 2.77 12.35 -5.37
N GLY A 149 3.20 12.09 -6.61
CA GLY A 149 3.04 13.03 -7.72
C GLY A 149 1.59 13.45 -7.94
N GLN A 150 0.66 12.49 -7.99
CA GLN A 150 -0.77 12.75 -8.13
C GLN A 150 -1.36 13.57 -6.97
N ILE A 151 -0.91 13.36 -5.72
CA ILE A 151 -1.31 14.16 -4.57
C ILE A 151 -0.85 15.61 -4.74
N ILE A 152 0.42 15.81 -5.11
CA ILE A 152 0.98 17.15 -5.35
C ILE A 152 0.23 17.86 -6.48
N GLU A 153 0.00 17.17 -7.59
CA GLU A 153 -0.75 17.69 -8.74
C GLU A 153 -2.17 18.07 -8.34
N ARG A 154 -2.84 17.24 -7.54
CA ARG A 154 -4.19 17.53 -7.04
C ARG A 154 -4.19 18.76 -6.13
N LEU A 155 -3.27 18.87 -5.18
CA LEU A 155 -3.15 20.05 -4.32
C LEU A 155 -2.92 21.33 -5.12
N LYS A 156 -2.08 21.27 -6.17
CA LYS A 156 -1.83 22.40 -7.08
C LYS A 156 -3.07 22.77 -7.88
N ALA A 157 -3.76 21.76 -8.43
CA ALA A 157 -4.98 21.96 -9.22
C ALA A 157 -6.13 22.58 -8.38
N GLU A 158 -6.22 22.22 -7.09
CA GLU A 158 -7.20 22.81 -6.17
C GLU A 158 -6.73 24.14 -5.55
N GLY A 159 -5.52 24.63 -5.88
CA GLY A 159 -5.02 25.93 -5.43
C GLY A 159 -4.57 25.99 -3.98
N ILE A 160 -4.34 24.85 -3.33
CA ILE A 160 -4.04 24.77 -1.88
C ILE A 160 -2.62 24.26 -1.57
N TYR A 161 -1.81 23.98 -2.59
CA TYR A 161 -0.46 23.43 -2.43
C TYR A 161 0.47 24.30 -1.57
N GLU A 162 0.50 25.61 -1.81
CA GLU A 162 1.41 26.54 -1.11
C GLU A 162 1.12 26.68 0.40
N ASN A 163 -0.08 26.30 0.84
CA ASN A 163 -0.48 26.29 2.25
C ASN A 163 -0.65 24.86 2.81
N THR A 164 0.05 23.89 2.24
CA THR A 164 0.01 22.49 2.69
C THR A 164 1.39 22.03 3.15
N LEU A 165 1.51 21.63 4.43
CA LEU A 165 2.69 20.91 4.91
C LEU A 165 2.58 19.44 4.54
N ILE A 166 3.56 18.93 3.78
CA ILE A 166 3.64 17.53 3.39
C ILE A 166 4.82 16.87 4.10
N VAL A 167 4.55 15.78 4.81
CA VAL A 167 5.57 14.93 5.44
C VAL A 167 5.53 13.56 4.79
N PHE A 168 6.66 13.12 4.25
CA PHE A 168 6.83 11.78 3.68
C PHE A 168 7.88 11.03 4.50
N THR A 169 7.51 9.86 5.01
CA THR A 169 8.37 9.02 5.86
C THR A 169 7.98 7.55 5.77
N SER A 170 8.74 6.67 6.41
CA SER A 170 8.47 5.24 6.55
C SER A 170 8.27 4.85 8.03
N ASP A 171 7.54 3.77 8.29
CA ASP A 171 7.26 3.26 9.64
C ASP A 171 8.43 2.48 10.25
N ASN A 172 9.31 1.91 9.42
CA ASN A 172 10.48 1.13 9.82
C ASN A 172 11.52 1.03 8.68
N GLY A 173 12.68 0.43 8.97
CA GLY A 173 13.64 0.02 7.94
C GLY A 173 13.10 -1.09 7.01
N PRO A 174 13.88 -1.50 6.00
CA PRO A 174 13.48 -2.50 5.02
C PRO A 174 13.44 -3.92 5.63
N HIS A 175 12.80 -4.85 4.91
CA HIS A 175 12.65 -6.25 5.32
C HIS A 175 13.10 -7.22 4.22
N ARG A 176 13.28 -8.49 4.59
CA ARG A 176 13.61 -9.61 3.66
C ARG A 176 12.43 -10.55 3.37
N GLU A 177 11.27 -10.26 3.97
CA GLU A 177 10.06 -11.07 3.82
C GLU A 177 9.56 -11.12 2.36
N GLY A 178 8.99 -12.25 1.93
CA GLY A 178 8.24 -12.37 0.67
C GLY A 178 9.04 -12.14 -0.61
N GLY A 179 10.35 -12.44 -0.59
CA GLY A 179 11.25 -12.20 -1.72
C GLY A 179 11.91 -10.81 -1.73
N GLY A 180 11.70 -10.00 -0.68
CA GLY A 180 12.38 -8.71 -0.55
C GLY A 180 13.90 -8.84 -0.49
N ASP A 181 14.60 -8.00 -1.25
CA ASP A 181 16.05 -8.00 -1.36
C ASP A 181 16.61 -6.58 -1.12
N PRO A 182 16.70 -6.16 0.15
CA PRO A 182 17.15 -4.82 0.49
C PRO A 182 18.63 -4.58 0.21
N ASP A 183 19.46 -5.63 0.15
CA ASP A 183 20.89 -5.51 -0.10
C ASP A 183 21.16 -5.16 -1.56
N PHE A 184 20.42 -5.76 -2.49
CA PHE A 184 20.55 -5.45 -3.92
C PHE A 184 20.32 -3.96 -4.22
N PHE A 185 19.32 -3.34 -3.58
CA PHE A 185 18.99 -1.93 -3.76
C PHE A 185 19.72 -0.98 -2.81
N ASN A 186 20.58 -1.50 -1.93
CA ASN A 186 21.21 -0.73 -0.85
C ASN A 186 20.17 0.07 -0.02
N SER A 187 19.04 -0.56 0.32
CA SER A 187 17.87 0.12 0.89
C SER A 187 18.09 0.74 2.27
N ASN A 188 19.14 0.31 3.00
CA ASN A 188 19.54 0.88 4.29
C ASN A 188 20.65 1.92 4.19
N GLY A 189 21.23 2.14 3.00
CA GLY A 189 22.40 2.98 2.83
C GLY A 189 23.55 2.55 3.74
N ILE A 190 23.99 3.45 4.62
CA ILE A 190 25.14 3.21 5.52
C ILE A 190 24.79 2.42 6.79
N TYR A 191 23.51 2.15 7.04
CA TYR A 191 23.06 1.54 8.29
C TYR A 191 23.02 0.00 8.19
N ARG A 192 23.15 -0.67 9.34
CA ARG A 192 23.08 -2.14 9.46
C ARG A 192 21.70 -2.57 9.95
N GLY A 193 21.34 -3.81 9.61
CA GLY A 193 20.17 -4.50 10.13
C GLY A 193 18.91 -4.32 9.27
N TYR A 194 17.92 -5.17 9.50
CA TYR A 194 16.62 -5.16 8.83
C TYR A 194 15.49 -5.22 9.86
N LYS A 195 14.28 -4.95 9.42
CA LYS A 195 13.08 -5.23 10.22
C LYS A 195 13.08 -6.72 10.61
N ARG A 196 13.00 -6.98 11.92
CA ARG A 196 13.05 -8.32 12.55
C ARG A 196 14.44 -8.98 12.59
N ASP A 197 15.51 -8.20 12.50
CA ASP A 197 16.86 -8.65 12.89
C ASP A 197 17.05 -8.79 14.40
#